data_AF-A0A6A5E2A9-F1
#
_entry.id   AF-A0A6A5E2A9-F1
#
_cell.length_a   1.000
_cell.length_b   1.000
_cell.length_c   1.000
_cell.angle_alpha   90.00
_cell.angle_beta   90.00
_cell.angle_gamma   90.00
#
_symmetry.space_group_name_H-M   'P 1'
#
loop_
_entity.id
_entity.type
_entity.pdbx_description
1 polymer ?
#
loop_
_entity_poly.entity_id
_entity_poly.type
_entity_poly.pdbx_seq_one_letter_code
_entity_poly.pdbx_strand_id
1 'polypeptide(L)'
;MSSGLLFLHLCLIFTLAATLEFRYHNNPEIEQYLLQVNASNPAITHLYSIGQSVRGQQLWVLALGLSPRRHTVGIPEFKYVANMHGNEVLGRVVLLQLIDDLVRGYRNNETWSLQLLNSTRIHILPTMNPDGFDESDTITSSVD
;
A
#
# COMPACT_ATOMS: atom_id res chain seq x y z
N MET A 1 48.37 -9.13 -5.66
CA MET A 1 47.43 -9.56 -4.60
C MET A 1 46.85 -8.32 -3.93
N SER A 2 45.73 -7.77 -4.42
CA SER A 2 44.95 -6.72 -3.71
C SER A 2 43.73 -6.22 -4.52
N SER A 3 43.01 -7.09 -5.25
CA SER A 3 41.82 -6.67 -6.01
C SER A 3 40.63 -7.60 -5.79
N GLY A 4 40.47 -8.07 -4.54
CA GLY A 4 39.35 -8.92 -4.13
C GLY A 4 38.43 -8.29 -3.07
N LEU A 5 38.88 -7.24 -2.38
CA LEU A 5 38.11 -6.65 -1.28
C LEU A 5 37.09 -5.58 -1.72
N LEU A 6 37.21 -5.01 -2.93
CA LEU A 6 36.28 -3.96 -3.37
C LEU A 6 34.92 -4.51 -3.87
N PHE A 7 34.82 -5.81 -4.13
CA PHE A 7 33.58 -6.44 -4.61
C PHE A 7 32.67 -6.95 -3.48
N LEU A 8 33.15 -7.00 -2.24
CA LEU A 8 32.37 -7.50 -1.10
C LEU A 8 31.50 -6.44 -0.42
N HIS A 9 31.69 -5.16 -0.76
CA HIS A 9 30.91 -4.06 -0.17
C HIS A 9 29.69 -3.63 -1.00
N LEU A 10 29.48 -4.20 -2.19
CA LEU A 10 28.33 -3.87 -3.06
C LEU A 10 27.15 -4.87 -2.94
N CYS A 11 27.23 -5.85 -2.04
CA CYS A 11 26.14 -6.82 -1.81
C CYS A 11 25.38 -6.62 -0.48
N LEU A 12 25.54 -5.47 0.16
CA LEU A 12 24.78 -5.09 1.36
C LEU A 12 23.95 -3.83 1.11
N ILE A 13 23.15 -3.86 0.05
CA ILE A 13 21.88 -3.11 0.05
C ILE A 13 20.79 -4.16 0.20
N PHE A 14 20.78 -4.83 1.36
CA PHE A 14 19.50 -5.27 1.90
C PHE A 14 18.74 -3.97 2.14
N THR A 15 17.86 -3.60 1.21
CA THR A 15 16.82 -2.63 1.51
C THR A 15 16.06 -3.23 2.68
N LEU A 16 16.37 -2.77 3.89
CA LEU A 16 15.46 -2.92 5.01
C LEU A 16 14.16 -2.32 4.49
N ALA A 17 13.18 -3.16 4.19
CA ALA A 17 11.85 -2.67 3.89
C ALA A 17 11.42 -1.97 5.18
N ALA A 18 11.57 -0.64 5.21
CA ALA A 18 11.14 0.16 6.34
C ALA A 18 9.67 -0.17 6.57
N THR A 19 9.36 -0.66 7.76
CA THR A 19 7.99 -0.95 8.17
C THR A 19 7.20 0.34 8.12
N LEU A 20 5.99 0.30 7.56
CA LEU A 20 5.11 1.47 7.52
C LEU A 20 4.86 1.97 8.95
N GLU A 21 5.22 3.21 9.23
CA GLU A 21 5.02 3.80 10.56
C GLU A 21 3.54 3.84 10.94
N PHE A 22 3.21 3.56 12.19
CA PHE A 22 1.83 3.66 12.67
C PHE A 22 1.50 5.11 13.05
N ARG A 23 1.23 5.95 12.03
CA ARG A 23 0.86 7.36 12.19
C ARG A 23 -0.10 7.82 11.08
N TYR A 24 -0.54 9.08 11.15
CA TYR A 24 -1.23 9.70 10.03
C TYR A 24 -0.26 10.00 8.88
N HIS A 25 -0.72 9.70 7.67
CA HIS A 25 0.01 9.93 6.43
C HIS A 25 -0.76 10.92 5.56
N ASN A 26 -0.08 11.96 5.12
CA ASN A 26 -0.66 12.92 4.18
C ASN A 26 -0.88 12.31 2.79
N ASN A 27 -1.61 13.00 1.90
CA ASN A 27 -1.94 12.45 0.58
C ASN A 27 -0.68 12.11 -0.26
N PRO A 28 0.36 12.98 -0.34
CA PRO A 28 1.62 12.64 -1.00
C PRO A 28 2.32 11.40 -0.42
N GLU A 29 2.36 11.26 0.91
CA GLU A 29 2.97 10.10 1.57
C GLU A 29 2.24 8.78 1.22
N ILE A 30 0.89 8.80 1.20
CA ILE A 30 0.11 7.64 0.76
C ILE A 30 0.42 7.29 -0.69
N GLU A 31 0.42 8.27 -1.59
CA GLU A 31 0.73 8.04 -3.00
C GLU A 31 2.12 7.41 -3.18
N GLN A 32 3.14 7.99 -2.54
CA GLN A 32 4.51 7.46 -2.59
C GLN A 32 4.58 6.03 -2.04
N TYR A 33 3.94 5.76 -0.90
CA TYR A 33 3.88 4.43 -0.32
C TYR A 33 3.25 3.41 -1.29
N LEU A 34 2.10 3.73 -1.87
CA LEU A 34 1.39 2.83 -2.79
C LEU A 34 2.20 2.58 -4.08
N LEU A 35 2.83 3.62 -4.65
CA LEU A 35 3.73 3.50 -5.79
C LEU A 35 4.90 2.58 -5.48
N GLN A 36 5.53 2.75 -4.31
CA GLN A 36 6.67 1.94 -3.88
C GLN A 36 6.27 0.49 -3.63
N VAL A 37 5.14 0.23 -2.95
CA VAL A 37 4.62 -1.11 -2.72
C VAL A 37 4.36 -1.81 -4.05
N ASN A 38 3.73 -1.14 -4.99
CA ASN A 38 3.43 -1.71 -6.31
C ASN A 38 4.71 -2.02 -7.11
N ALA A 39 5.66 -1.08 -7.14
CA ALA A 39 6.94 -1.28 -7.82
C ALA A 39 7.77 -2.42 -7.22
N SER A 40 7.70 -2.60 -5.90
CA SER A 40 8.47 -3.62 -5.18
C SER A 40 7.79 -5.00 -5.14
N ASN A 41 6.51 -5.11 -5.51
CA ASN A 41 5.74 -6.35 -5.45
C ASN A 41 4.87 -6.59 -6.70
N PRO A 42 5.41 -6.42 -7.93
CA PRO A 42 4.60 -6.42 -9.15
C PRO A 42 3.91 -7.76 -9.44
N ALA A 43 4.39 -8.86 -8.83
CA ALA A 43 3.78 -10.18 -8.96
C ALA A 43 2.41 -10.30 -8.30
N ILE A 44 2.19 -9.55 -7.21
CA ILE A 44 0.97 -9.65 -6.39
C ILE A 44 0.20 -8.35 -6.28
N THR A 45 0.69 -7.25 -6.87
CA THR A 45 0.06 -5.94 -6.78
C THR A 45 -0.18 -5.29 -8.13
N HIS A 46 -1.22 -4.47 -8.19
CA HIS A 46 -1.49 -3.59 -9.31
C HIS A 46 -2.13 -2.30 -8.80
N LEU A 47 -1.37 -1.21 -8.85
CA LEU A 47 -1.84 0.14 -8.54
C LEU A 47 -2.52 0.75 -9.77
N TYR A 48 -3.68 1.36 -9.55
CA TYR A 48 -4.40 2.14 -10.56
C TYR A 48 -5.22 3.24 -9.88
N SER A 49 -5.60 4.24 -10.66
CA SER A 49 -6.51 5.31 -10.21
C SER A 49 -7.91 5.06 -10.77
N ILE A 50 -8.94 5.28 -9.95
CA ILE A 50 -10.35 5.22 -10.37
C ILE A 50 -10.91 6.59 -10.77
N GLY A 51 -10.09 7.64 -10.70
CA GLY A 51 -10.50 9.01 -10.97
C GLY A 51 -9.71 10.01 -10.14
N GLN A 52 -10.16 11.25 -10.17
CA GLN A 52 -9.56 12.33 -9.38
C GLN A 52 -10.61 12.94 -8.45
N SER A 53 -10.15 13.46 -7.31
CA SER A 53 -10.92 14.31 -6.43
C SER A 53 -11.24 15.66 -7.09
N VAL A 54 -12.01 16.51 -6.41
CA VAL A 54 -12.35 17.85 -6.91
C VAL A 54 -11.09 18.71 -7.09
N ARG A 55 -10.10 18.55 -6.22
CA ARG A 55 -8.81 19.25 -6.29
C ARG A 55 -7.74 18.52 -7.10
N GLY A 56 -8.11 17.48 -7.86
CA GLY A 56 -7.21 16.79 -8.79
C GLY A 56 -6.33 15.70 -8.17
N GLN A 57 -6.59 15.31 -6.91
CA GLN A 57 -5.84 14.23 -6.26
C GLN A 57 -6.31 12.87 -6.77
N GLN A 58 -5.37 11.96 -7.04
CA GLN A 58 -5.71 10.63 -7.55
C GLN A 58 -6.43 9.79 -6.49
N LEU A 59 -7.49 9.09 -6.90
CA LEU A 59 -8.17 8.10 -6.07
C LEU A 59 -7.50 6.74 -6.29
N TRP A 60 -6.41 6.52 -5.56
CA TRP A 60 -5.57 5.34 -5.69
C TRP A 60 -6.20 4.07 -5.13
N VAL A 61 -6.24 3.03 -5.95
CA VAL A 61 -6.62 1.66 -5.56
C VAL A 61 -5.44 0.73 -5.79
N LEU A 62 -5.05 0.00 -4.74
CA LEU A 62 -4.10 -1.10 -4.86
C LEU A 62 -4.90 -2.42 -4.94
N ALA A 63 -4.84 -3.10 -6.09
CA ALA A 63 -5.29 -4.48 -6.19
C ALA A 63 -4.19 -5.42 -5.69
N LEU A 64 -4.55 -6.41 -4.86
CA LEU A 64 -3.67 -7.47 -4.36
C LEU A 64 -4.22 -8.86 -4.71
N GLY A 65 -3.33 -9.78 -5.10
CA GLY A 65 -3.65 -11.18 -5.39
C GLY A 65 -2.76 -11.75 -6.49
N LEU A 66 -2.83 -13.07 -6.78
CA LEU A 66 -1.96 -13.71 -7.79
C LEU A 66 -2.20 -13.26 -9.24
N SER A 67 -3.37 -12.69 -9.54
CA SER A 67 -3.68 -12.10 -10.84
C SER A 67 -4.13 -10.65 -10.66
N PRO A 68 -3.25 -9.74 -10.20
CA PRO A 68 -3.68 -8.46 -9.67
C PRO A 68 -4.26 -7.54 -10.75
N ARG A 69 -3.90 -7.76 -12.02
CA ARG A 69 -4.33 -6.94 -13.17
C ARG A 69 -5.65 -7.36 -13.82
N ARG A 70 -6.13 -8.57 -13.58
CA ARG A 70 -7.30 -9.11 -14.30
C ARG A 70 -8.12 -10.03 -13.42
N HIS A 71 -9.42 -10.03 -13.67
CA HIS A 71 -10.32 -11.02 -13.10
C HIS A 71 -9.94 -12.44 -13.55
N THR A 72 -10.07 -13.40 -12.65
CA THR A 72 -9.88 -14.83 -12.90
C THR A 72 -11.12 -15.57 -12.41
N VAL A 73 -11.73 -16.37 -13.29
CA VAL A 73 -12.90 -17.18 -12.93
C VAL A 73 -12.60 -18.06 -11.71
N GLY A 74 -13.49 -18.05 -10.72
CA GLY A 74 -13.32 -18.77 -9.46
C GLY A 74 -12.55 -18.01 -8.37
N ILE A 75 -11.93 -16.87 -8.70
CA ILE A 75 -11.32 -15.96 -7.73
C ILE A 75 -12.30 -14.79 -7.46
N PRO A 76 -12.93 -14.72 -6.28
CA PRO A 76 -13.79 -13.59 -5.93
C PRO A 76 -13.02 -12.25 -5.90
N GLU A 77 -13.73 -11.19 -6.28
CA GLU A 77 -13.27 -9.80 -6.15
C GLU A 77 -13.81 -9.24 -4.83
N PHE A 78 -12.92 -8.68 -4.00
CA PHE A 78 -13.25 -8.06 -2.72
C PHE A 78 -12.77 -6.62 -2.71
N LYS A 79 -13.41 -5.74 -1.93
CA LYS A 79 -12.90 -4.37 -1.74
C LYS A 79 -13.07 -3.85 -0.32
N TYR A 80 -12.08 -3.07 0.11
CA TYR A 80 -12.20 -2.12 1.22
C TYR A 80 -12.02 -0.69 0.71
N VAL A 81 -12.87 0.19 1.22
CA VAL A 81 -12.85 1.63 0.95
C VAL A 81 -12.90 2.34 2.30
N ALA A 82 -12.02 3.31 2.52
CA ALA A 82 -12.01 4.10 3.73
C ALA A 82 -11.96 5.61 3.46
N ASN A 83 -12.16 6.38 4.52
CA ASN A 83 -11.97 7.83 4.55
C ASN A 83 -12.76 8.53 3.45
N MET A 84 -14.04 8.17 3.33
CA MET A 84 -15.03 8.88 2.51
C MET A 84 -15.45 10.20 3.17
N HIS A 85 -15.47 10.24 4.50
CA HIS A 85 -15.43 11.47 5.27
C HIS A 85 -13.96 11.77 5.61
N GLY A 86 -13.50 12.96 5.24
CA GLY A 86 -12.08 13.32 5.29
C GLY A 86 -11.46 13.26 6.69
N ASN A 87 -12.24 13.56 7.73
CA ASN A 87 -11.85 13.53 9.14
C ASN A 87 -12.03 12.16 9.83
N GLU A 88 -12.55 11.14 9.14
CA GLU A 88 -12.64 9.76 9.67
C GLU A 88 -11.37 8.97 9.31
N VAL A 89 -10.25 9.33 9.95
CA VAL A 89 -8.90 8.97 9.50
C VAL A 89 -8.47 7.55 9.87
N LEU A 90 -9.08 6.91 10.87
CA LEU A 90 -8.67 5.58 11.33
C LEU A 90 -8.66 4.55 10.19
N GLY A 91 -9.72 4.52 9.37
CA GLY A 91 -9.81 3.57 8.25
C GLY A 91 -8.69 3.76 7.22
N ARG A 92 -8.26 5.01 6.97
CA ARG A 92 -7.15 5.33 6.07
C ARG A 92 -5.87 4.65 6.52
N VAL A 93 -5.52 4.77 7.81
CA VAL A 93 -4.30 4.17 8.37
C VAL A 93 -4.41 2.65 8.41
N VAL A 94 -5.54 2.11 8.89
CA VAL A 94 -5.75 0.66 8.99
C VAL A 94 -5.63 -0.02 7.63
N LEU A 95 -6.13 0.60 6.55
CA LEU A 95 -6.00 0.05 5.21
C LEU A 95 -4.56 0.08 4.67
N LEU A 96 -3.74 1.07 5.03
CA LEU A 96 -2.32 1.06 4.69
C LEU A 96 -1.57 -0.04 5.46
N GLN A 97 -1.88 -0.22 6.75
CA GLN A 97 -1.29 -1.27 7.57
C GLN A 97 -1.69 -2.68 7.06
N LEU A 98 -2.94 -2.84 6.60
CA LEU A 98 -3.37 -4.09 5.95
C LEU A 98 -2.60 -4.38 4.66
N ILE A 99 -2.32 -3.37 3.85
CA ILE A 99 -1.46 -3.52 2.66
C ILE A 99 -0.06 -3.98 3.08
N ASP A 100 0.53 -3.32 4.08
CA ASP A 100 1.87 -3.65 4.60
C ASP A 100 1.93 -5.09 5.13
N ASP A 101 0.95 -5.49 5.94
CA ASP A 101 0.83 -6.83 6.52
C ASP A 101 0.71 -7.91 5.44
N LEU A 102 -0.16 -7.73 4.43
CA LEU A 102 -0.33 -8.69 3.35
C LEU A 102 0.93 -8.85 2.48
N VAL A 103 1.61 -7.74 2.20
CA VAL A 103 2.85 -7.74 1.41
C VAL A 103 4.00 -8.37 2.19
N ARG A 104 4.14 -8.05 3.48
CA ARG A 104 5.14 -8.67 4.34
C ARG A 104 4.87 -10.16 4.51
N GLY A 105 3.63 -10.53 4.81
CA GLY A 105 3.24 -11.94 4.95
C GLY A 105 3.48 -12.72 3.66
N TYR A 106 3.20 -12.15 2.49
CA TYR A 106 3.57 -12.77 1.21
C TYR A 106 5.09 -12.98 1.08
N ARG A 107 5.91 -11.95 1.35
CA ARG A 107 7.38 -12.03 1.27
C ARG A 107 7.97 -13.04 2.24
N ASN A 108 7.37 -13.18 3.42
CA ASN A 108 7.80 -14.08 4.47
C ASN A 108 7.22 -15.50 4.33
N ASN A 109 6.46 -15.79 3.26
CA ASN A 109 5.74 -17.04 3.06
C ASN A 109 4.79 -17.40 4.23
N GLU A 110 4.13 -16.40 4.81
CA GLU A 110 3.15 -16.61 5.87
C GLU A 110 1.86 -17.22 5.31
N THR A 111 1.44 -18.34 5.90
CA THR A 111 0.30 -19.14 5.42
C THR A 111 -0.97 -18.33 5.22
N TRP A 112 -1.31 -17.45 6.17
CA TRP A 112 -2.56 -16.67 6.12
C TRP A 112 -2.59 -15.68 4.95
N SER A 113 -1.47 -14.97 4.71
CA SER A 113 -1.34 -14.02 3.60
C SER A 113 -1.38 -14.74 2.26
N LEU A 114 -0.63 -15.85 2.14
CA LEU A 114 -0.62 -16.67 0.92
C LEU A 114 -2.02 -17.22 0.62
N GLN A 115 -2.71 -17.77 1.61
CA GLN A 115 -4.07 -18.30 1.42
C GLN A 115 -5.04 -17.22 0.93
N LEU A 116 -4.98 -16.02 1.52
CA LEU A 116 -5.88 -14.94 1.16
C LEU A 116 -5.59 -14.40 -0.26
N LEU A 117 -4.32 -14.13 -0.58
CA LEU A 117 -3.89 -13.62 -1.89
C LEU A 117 -4.02 -14.64 -3.03
N ASN A 118 -4.00 -15.94 -2.72
CA ASN A 118 -4.23 -17.01 -3.69
C ASN A 118 -5.71 -17.21 -4.01
N SER A 119 -6.59 -16.94 -3.05
CA SER A 119 -8.02 -17.23 -3.17
C SER A 119 -8.88 -16.01 -3.51
N THR A 120 -8.36 -14.78 -3.34
CA THR A 120 -9.14 -13.55 -3.49
C THR A 120 -8.34 -12.49 -4.24
N ARG A 121 -9.01 -11.68 -5.05
CA ARG A 121 -8.45 -10.43 -5.57
C ARG A 121 -9.01 -9.25 -4.76
N ILE A 122 -8.15 -8.63 -3.96
CA ILE A 122 -8.50 -7.64 -2.95
C ILE A 122 -8.21 -6.24 -3.51
N HIS A 123 -9.18 -5.34 -3.48
CA HIS A 123 -9.02 -3.95 -3.88
C HIS A 123 -9.07 -3.02 -2.66
N ILE A 124 -8.02 -2.26 -2.43
CA ILE A 124 -7.94 -1.36 -1.27
C ILE A 124 -7.85 0.08 -1.76
N LEU A 125 -8.84 0.90 -1.37
CA LEU A 125 -8.87 2.36 -1.54
C LEU A 125 -8.69 3.02 -0.15
N PRO A 126 -7.47 3.44 0.22
CA PRO A 126 -7.22 3.98 1.56
C PRO A 126 -7.93 5.32 1.82
N THR A 127 -8.09 6.15 0.78
CA THR A 127 -8.77 7.45 0.89
C THR A 127 -9.67 7.70 -0.31
N MET A 128 -10.99 7.72 -0.05
CA MET A 128 -11.99 8.08 -1.05
C MET A 128 -12.19 9.61 -1.13
N ASN A 129 -11.88 10.33 -0.06
CA ASN A 129 -12.00 11.79 0.03
C ASN A 129 -10.67 12.42 0.49
N PRO A 130 -9.64 12.43 -0.37
CA PRO A 130 -8.34 13.01 -0.04
C PRO A 130 -8.43 14.53 0.21
N ASP A 131 -9.33 15.24 -0.50
CA ASP A 131 -9.50 16.69 -0.34
C ASP A 131 -10.02 17.05 1.06
N GLY A 132 -11.03 16.33 1.54
CA GLY A 132 -11.57 16.54 2.89
C GLY A 132 -10.59 16.14 3.99
N PHE A 133 -9.66 15.22 3.72
CA PHE A 133 -8.60 14.90 4.67
C PHE A 133 -7.60 16.06 4.80
N ASP A 134 -7.19 16.68 3.69
CA ASP A 134 -6.31 17.86 3.71
C ASP A 134 -6.94 19.07 4.41
N GLU A 135 -8.26 19.20 4.37
CA GLU A 135 -9.00 20.25 5.09
C GLU A 135 -9.21 19.94 6.59
N SER A 136 -8.94 18.72 7.03
CA SER A 136 -9.14 18.33 8.43
C SER A 136 -7.94 18.70 9.30
N ASP A 137 -8.16 19.10 10.55
CA ASP A 137 -7.10 19.38 11.55
C ASP A 137 -6.36 18.11 12.03
N THR A 138 -6.54 16.99 11.32
CA THR A 138 -6.07 15.68 11.78
C THR A 138 -4.55 15.56 11.77
N ILE A 139 -3.87 16.12 10.74
CA ILE A 139 -2.40 16.09 10.67
C ILE A 139 -1.81 16.90 11.84
N THR A 140 -2.39 18.06 12.15
CA THR A 140 -1.92 18.93 13.23
C THR A 140 -2.14 18.33 14.61
N SER A 141 -3.20 17.54 14.81
CA SER A 141 -3.47 16.86 16.09
C SER A 141 -2.57 15.67 16.43
N SER A 142 -1.76 15.16 15.49
CA SER A 142 -0.85 14.03 15.72
C SER A 142 0.56 14.42 16.16
N VAL A 143 0.79 15.72 16.41
CA VAL A 143 2.09 16.27 16.85
C VAL A 143 2.06 16.65 18.35
N ASP A 144 0.94 16.45 19.04
CA ASP A 144 0.78 16.71 20.49
C ASP A 144 0.76 15.43 21.33
#